data_AF-A0A2G5T3I1-F1
#
_entry.id   AF-A0A2G5T3I1-F1
#
_cell.length_a   1.000
_cell.length_b   1.000
_cell.length_c   1.000
_cell.angle_alpha   90.00
_cell.angle_beta   90.00
_cell.angle_gamma   90.00
#
_symmetry.space_group_name_H-M   'P 1'
#
loop_
_entity.id
_entity.type
_entity.pdbx_description
1 polymer ?
#
loop_
_entity_poly.entity_id
_entity_poly.type
_entity_poly.pdbx_seq_one_letter_code
_entity_poly.pdbx_strand_id
1 'polypeptide(L)'
;MFKVLENTDKERDRRIAHLQTDARLNQAVIEGLQEQANRDADVIDVFDKERTAYEASRLCSVCQEPYDSGDRTPHVLDCGLAVCRGCLESLVMPPQRPDLIPVLRCPICRTIVYADPSRNRPVYAIIPGALPIPPFFSK
;
A
#
# COMPACT_ATOMS: atom_id res chain seq x y z
N MET A 1 -66.78 -0.91 30.66
CA MET A 1 -65.43 -0.56 31.16
C MET A 1 -64.38 -1.56 30.71
N PHE A 2 -64.54 -2.87 30.96
CA PHE A 2 -63.59 -3.92 30.55
C PHE A 2 -63.25 -3.98 29.04
N LYS A 3 -64.25 -3.92 28.14
CA LYS A 3 -64.01 -3.95 26.68
C LYS A 3 -63.19 -2.77 26.14
N VAL A 4 -63.21 -1.63 26.82
CA VAL A 4 -62.46 -0.44 26.42
C VAL A 4 -60.98 -0.61 26.73
N LEU A 5 -60.66 -1.14 27.93
CA LEU A 5 -59.30 -1.46 28.35
C LEU A 5 -58.67 -2.54 27.45
N GLU A 6 -59.43 -3.57 27.11
CA GLU A 6 -58.96 -4.66 26.24
C GLU A 6 -58.66 -4.19 24.80
N ASN A 7 -59.40 -3.20 24.29
CA ASN A 7 -59.13 -2.59 22.99
C ASN A 7 -57.86 -1.72 23.02
N THR A 8 -57.63 -0.95 24.10
CA THR A 8 -56.40 -0.16 24.25
C THR A 8 -55.15 -1.01 24.37
N ASP A 9 -55.21 -2.16 25.04
CA ASP A 9 -54.07 -3.07 25.15
C ASP A 9 -53.72 -3.71 23.79
N LYS A 10 -54.74 -4.14 23.04
CA LYS A 10 -54.55 -4.66 21.65
C LYS A 10 -53.95 -3.61 20.72
N GLU A 11 -54.38 -2.35 20.84
CA GLU A 11 -53.84 -1.24 20.05
C GLU A 11 -52.37 -0.98 20.41
N ARG A 12 -52.02 -1.04 21.71
CA ARG A 12 -50.66 -0.89 22.20
C ARG A 12 -49.75 -2.00 21.70
N ASP A 13 -50.20 -3.25 21.74
CA ASP A 13 -49.43 -4.40 21.28
C ASP A 13 -49.17 -4.36 19.77
N ARG A 14 -50.16 -3.92 18.97
CA ARG A 14 -49.97 -3.68 17.53
C ARG A 14 -48.91 -2.62 17.26
N ARG A 15 -48.91 -1.52 18.02
CA ARG A 15 -47.90 -0.46 17.90
C ARG A 15 -46.51 -0.97 18.29
N ILE A 16 -46.40 -1.74 19.37
CA ILE A 16 -45.14 -2.35 19.79
C ILE A 16 -44.61 -3.29 18.70
N ALA A 17 -45.45 -4.16 18.15
CA ALA A 17 -45.07 -5.08 17.08
C ALA A 17 -44.60 -4.34 15.81
N HIS A 18 -45.27 -3.25 15.45
CA HIS A 18 -44.86 -2.41 14.33
C HIS A 18 -43.48 -1.78 14.58
N LEU A 19 -43.29 -1.13 15.75
CA LEU A 19 -42.01 -0.54 16.14
C LEU A 19 -40.87 -1.56 16.22
N GLN A 20 -41.15 -2.78 16.68
CA GLN A 20 -40.17 -3.86 16.69
C GLN A 20 -39.76 -4.29 15.28
N THR A 21 -40.70 -4.25 14.34
CA THR A 21 -40.42 -4.57 12.94
C THR A 21 -39.57 -3.48 12.28
N ASP A 22 -39.92 -2.21 12.53
CA ASP A 22 -39.15 -1.06 12.03
C ASP A 22 -37.74 -1.02 12.63
N ALA A 23 -37.61 -1.33 13.93
CA ALA A 23 -36.31 -1.43 14.59
C ALA A 23 -35.42 -2.52 13.96
N ARG A 24 -36.01 -3.67 13.61
CA ARG A 24 -35.28 -4.74 12.89
C ARG A 24 -34.85 -4.31 11.50
N LEU A 25 -35.72 -3.62 10.76
CA LEU A 25 -35.40 -3.09 9.44
C LEU A 25 -34.25 -2.07 9.53
N ASN A 26 -34.34 -1.13 10.45
CA ASN A 26 -33.32 -0.11 10.67
C ASN A 26 -31.99 -0.74 11.09
N GLN A 27 -32.01 -1.75 11.96
CA GLN A 27 -30.81 -2.48 12.36
C GLN A 27 -30.13 -3.15 11.16
N ALA A 28 -30.89 -3.83 10.30
CA ALA A 28 -30.34 -4.45 9.09
C ALA A 28 -29.74 -3.41 8.12
N VAL A 29 -30.37 -2.23 7.99
CA VAL A 29 -29.82 -1.14 7.18
C VAL A 29 -28.51 -0.62 7.77
N ILE A 30 -28.43 -0.42 9.09
CA ILE A 30 -27.21 0.04 9.77
C ILE A 30 -26.08 -0.96 9.55
N GLU A 31 -26.33 -2.25 9.72
CA GLU A 31 -25.34 -3.31 9.49
C GLU A 31 -24.84 -3.30 8.04
N GLY A 32 -25.75 -3.21 7.06
CA GLY A 32 -25.37 -3.12 5.65
C GLY A 32 -24.52 -1.88 5.33
N LEU A 33 -24.86 -0.73 5.90
CA LEU A 33 -24.08 0.50 5.74
C LEU A 33 -22.70 0.40 6.42
N GLN A 34 -22.61 -0.22 7.59
CA GLN A 34 -21.33 -0.45 8.28
C GLN A 34 -20.43 -1.37 7.46
N GLU A 35 -20.96 -2.46 6.91
CA GLU A 35 -20.18 -3.34 6.04
C GLU A 35 -19.70 -2.61 4.78
N GLN A 36 -20.55 -1.78 4.18
CA GLN A 36 -20.15 -0.98 3.03
C GLN A 36 -19.05 0.01 3.39
N ALA A 37 -19.18 0.73 4.51
CA ALA A 37 -18.16 1.65 4.99
C ALA A 37 -16.82 0.95 5.26
N ASN A 38 -16.84 -0.27 5.81
CA ASN A 38 -15.63 -1.06 6.02
C ASN A 38 -14.98 -1.46 4.69
N ARG A 39 -15.77 -1.91 3.71
CA ARG A 39 -15.27 -2.23 2.36
C ARG A 39 -14.66 -1.01 1.70
N ASP A 40 -15.31 0.16 1.79
CA ASP A 40 -14.81 1.40 1.22
C ASP A 40 -13.51 1.85 1.92
N ALA A 41 -13.42 1.70 3.24
CA ALA A 41 -12.19 1.98 3.99
C ALA A 41 -11.01 1.11 3.54
N ASP A 42 -11.23 -0.19 3.32
CA ASP A 42 -10.20 -1.10 2.81
C ASP A 42 -9.72 -0.68 1.42
N VAL A 43 -10.63 -0.23 0.55
CA VAL A 43 -10.27 0.28 -0.79
C VAL A 43 -9.39 1.53 -0.68
N ILE A 44 -9.78 2.47 0.18
CA ILE A 44 -9.05 3.72 0.38
C ILE A 44 -7.63 3.44 0.89
N ASP A 45 -7.47 2.55 1.87
CA ASP A 45 -6.16 2.16 2.42
C ASP A 45 -5.23 1.57 1.35
N VAL A 46 -5.77 0.77 0.42
CA VAL A 46 -4.98 0.25 -0.71
C VAL A 46 -4.46 1.39 -1.57
N PHE A 47 -5.31 2.32 -2.01
CA PHE A 47 -4.89 3.44 -2.85
C PHE A 47 -3.88 4.36 -2.18
N ASP A 48 -4.01 4.60 -0.87
CA ASP A 48 -3.05 5.38 -0.13
C ASP A 48 -1.68 4.68 -0.06
N LYS A 49 -1.65 3.37 0.15
CA LYS A 49 -0.42 2.56 0.08
C LYS A 49 0.21 2.60 -1.32
N GLU A 50 -0.60 2.51 -2.38
CA GLU A 50 -0.10 2.62 -3.77
C GLU A 50 0.56 3.99 -4.01
N ARG A 51 -0.07 5.07 -3.53
CA ARG A 51 0.47 6.42 -3.64
C ARG A 51 1.79 6.55 -2.90
N THR A 52 1.86 6.09 -1.66
CA THR A 52 3.10 6.14 -0.86
C THR A 52 4.22 5.33 -1.51
N ALA A 53 3.92 4.14 -2.06
CA ALA A 53 4.90 3.33 -2.76
C ALA A 53 5.45 4.04 -4.02
N TYR A 54 4.57 4.69 -4.78
CA TYR A 54 4.93 5.45 -5.97
C TYR A 54 5.76 6.71 -5.66
N GLU A 55 5.46 7.40 -4.57
CA GLU A 55 6.25 8.54 -4.11
C GLU A 55 7.63 8.08 -3.63
N ALA A 56 7.70 7.01 -2.84
CA ALA A 56 8.95 6.44 -2.35
C ALA A 56 9.84 5.90 -3.49
N SER A 57 9.25 5.39 -4.58
CA SER A 57 10.02 4.87 -5.72
C SER A 57 10.78 5.96 -6.48
N ARG A 58 10.45 7.24 -6.29
CA ARG A 58 11.16 8.38 -6.88
C ARG A 58 12.36 8.85 -6.05
N LEU A 59 12.59 8.23 -4.89
CA LEU A 59 13.65 8.59 -3.97
C LEU A 59 14.76 7.54 -3.99
N CYS A 60 15.99 8.00 -3.81
CA CYS A 60 17.12 7.12 -3.60
C CYS A 60 16.94 6.29 -2.33
N SER A 61 17.04 4.96 -2.47
CA SER A 61 16.87 4.06 -1.33
C SER A 61 17.96 4.18 -0.24
N VAL A 62 19.02 4.96 -0.49
CA VAL A 62 20.13 5.23 0.43
C VAL A 62 20.04 6.62 1.05
N CYS A 63 20.04 7.67 0.22
CA CYS A 63 20.03 9.06 0.72
C CYS A 63 18.62 9.65 0.86
N GLN A 64 17.57 8.96 0.40
CA GLN A 64 16.18 9.41 0.40
C GLN A 64 15.92 10.70 -0.39
N GLU A 65 16.88 11.15 -1.19
CA GLU A 65 16.75 12.30 -2.07
C GLU A 65 16.05 11.92 -3.39
N PRO A 66 15.27 12.83 -4.00
CA PRO A 66 14.67 12.61 -5.31
C PRO A 66 15.71 12.38 -6.39
N TYR A 67 15.40 11.48 -7.31
CA TYR A 67 16.21 11.25 -8.50
C TYR A 67 16.13 12.42 -9.48
N ASP A 68 17.27 12.73 -10.12
CA ASP A 68 17.42 13.79 -11.11
C ASP A 68 18.46 13.40 -12.19
N SER A 69 18.91 14.38 -12.96
CA SER A 69 20.02 14.24 -13.90
C SER A 69 21.38 14.46 -13.23
N GLY A 70 22.37 13.60 -13.54
CA GLY A 70 23.74 13.74 -13.05
C GLY A 70 24.02 12.78 -11.92
N ASP A 71 24.43 13.29 -10.76
CA ASP A 71 24.80 12.45 -9.60
C ASP A 71 23.59 11.79 -8.94
N ARG A 72 22.37 12.33 -9.13
CA ARG A 72 21.14 11.68 -8.69
C ARG A 72 20.43 10.88 -9.77
N THR A 73 21.13 10.48 -10.83
CA THR A 73 20.57 9.54 -11.81
C THR A 73 20.38 8.15 -11.18
N PRO A 74 19.19 7.52 -11.33
CA PRO A 74 18.89 6.24 -10.72
C PRO A 74 19.55 5.08 -11.48
N HIS A 75 20.14 4.18 -10.71
CA HIS A 75 20.69 2.89 -11.15
C HIS A 75 19.99 1.77 -10.41
N VAL A 76 19.45 0.81 -11.15
CA VAL A 76 18.80 -0.38 -10.58
C VAL A 76 19.86 -1.45 -10.38
N LEU A 77 19.97 -1.91 -9.14
CA LEU A 77 20.84 -3.01 -8.71
C LEU A 77 20.24 -4.35 -9.17
N ASP A 78 21.04 -5.42 -9.28
CA ASP A 78 20.55 -6.78 -9.59
C ASP A 78 19.50 -7.28 -8.57
N CYS A 79 19.49 -6.73 -7.35
CA CYS A 79 18.47 -7.04 -6.35
C CYS A 79 17.13 -6.30 -6.58
N GLY A 80 17.02 -5.49 -7.63
CA GLY A 80 15.81 -4.74 -7.99
C GLY A 80 15.67 -3.37 -7.31
N LEU A 81 16.55 -3.03 -6.36
CA LEU A 81 16.51 -1.72 -5.69
C LEU A 81 17.20 -0.65 -6.53
N ALA A 82 16.65 0.55 -6.52
CA ALA A 82 17.24 1.71 -7.17
C ALA A 82 18.10 2.51 -6.17
N VAL A 83 19.27 2.98 -6.62
CA VAL A 83 20.16 3.88 -5.89
C VAL A 83 20.66 4.97 -6.84
N CYS A 84 20.98 6.16 -6.35
CA CYS A 84 21.56 7.17 -7.21
C CYS A 84 23.04 6.90 -7.50
N ARG A 85 23.56 7.46 -8.60
CA ARG A 85 24.97 7.33 -8.98
C ARG A 85 25.94 7.72 -7.87
N GLY A 86 25.72 8.85 -7.19
CA GLY A 86 26.59 9.29 -6.09
C GLY A 86 26.62 8.31 -4.91
N CYS A 87 25.46 7.75 -4.54
CA CYS A 87 25.39 6.71 -3.51
C CYS A 87 26.00 5.39 -3.98
N LEU A 88 25.82 5.04 -5.26
CA LEU A 88 26.42 3.85 -5.86
C LEU A 88 27.95 3.91 -5.76
N GLU A 89 28.56 5.01 -6.22
CA GLU A 89 30.02 5.20 -6.17
C GLU A 89 30.56 5.17 -4.74
N SER A 90 29.79 5.66 -3.76
CA SER A 90 30.15 5.64 -2.34
C SER A 90 30.04 4.26 -1.69
N LEU A 91 29.16 3.38 -2.21
CA LEU A 91 28.90 2.05 -1.66
C LEU A 91 29.70 0.94 -2.34
N VAL A 92 30.25 1.20 -3.52
CA VAL A 92 31.09 0.26 -4.24
C VAL A 92 32.36 0.01 -3.45
N MET A 93 32.63 -1.27 -3.17
CA MET A 93 33.90 -1.65 -2.59
C MET A 93 34.96 -1.69 -3.70
N PRO A 94 36.12 -1.02 -3.52
CA PRO A 94 37.16 -1.03 -4.53
C PRO A 94 37.65 -2.46 -4.76
N PRO A 95 37.78 -2.89 -6.03
CA PRO A 95 38.22 -4.24 -6.32
C PRO A 95 39.68 -4.40 -5.92
N GLN A 96 40.02 -5.55 -5.31
CA GLN A 96 41.41 -5.84 -4.89
C GLN A 96 42.38 -6.01 -6.07
N ARG A 97 41.83 -6.20 -7.28
CA ARG A 97 42.56 -6.26 -8.55
C ARG A 97 41.80 -5.49 -9.62
N PRO A 98 42.48 -4.78 -10.53
CA PRO A 98 41.83 -3.99 -11.58
C PRO A 98 40.98 -4.83 -12.56
N ASP A 99 41.21 -6.14 -12.60
CA ASP A 99 40.51 -7.06 -13.50
C ASP A 99 39.18 -7.60 -12.92
N LEU A 100 38.86 -7.25 -11.66
CA LEU A 100 37.66 -7.73 -10.97
C LEU A 100 36.52 -6.72 -11.07
N ILE A 101 35.31 -7.24 -11.30
CA ILE A 101 34.08 -6.43 -11.33
C ILE A 101 33.83 -5.87 -9.92
N PRO A 102 33.61 -4.55 -9.77
CA PRO A 102 33.28 -3.96 -8.48
C PRO A 102 31.98 -4.55 -7.94
N VAL A 103 31.97 -4.84 -6.64
CA VAL A 103 30.79 -5.36 -5.94
C VAL A 103 30.37 -4.40 -4.86
N LEU A 104 29.07 -4.39 -4.57
CA LEU A 104 28.51 -3.69 -3.42
C LEU A 104 27.62 -4.63 -2.63
N ARG A 105 27.48 -4.35 -1.35
CA ARG A 105 26.47 -4.99 -0.51
C ARG A 105 25.30 -4.05 -0.37
N CYS A 106 24.13 -4.45 -0.86
CA CYS A 106 22.95 -3.60 -0.78
C CYS A 106 22.61 -3.30 0.69
N PRO A 107 22.44 -2.03 1.10
CA PRO A 107 22.15 -1.70 2.50
C PRO A 107 20.76 -2.18 2.97
N ILE A 108 19.84 -2.43 2.03
CA ILE A 108 18.46 -2.81 2.32
C ILE A 108 18.31 -4.33 2.37
N CYS A 109 18.61 -5.03 1.28
CA CYS A 109 18.40 -6.49 1.20
C CYS A 109 19.64 -7.31 1.58
N ARG A 110 20.80 -6.66 1.80
CA ARG A 110 22.09 -7.28 2.19
C ARG A 110 22.69 -8.26 1.17
N THR A 111 22.06 -8.42 0.01
CA THR A 111 22.56 -9.18 -1.14
C THR A 111 23.80 -8.51 -1.74
N ILE A 112 24.77 -9.32 -2.15
CA ILE A 112 25.94 -8.85 -2.91
C ILE A 112 25.50 -8.64 -4.36
N VAL A 113 25.76 -7.44 -4.87
CA VAL A 113 25.35 -7.00 -6.19
C VAL A 113 26.59 -6.65 -6.99
N TYR A 114 26.61 -7.00 -8.28
CA TYR A 114 27.68 -6.60 -9.19
C TYR A 114 27.39 -5.20 -9.71
N ALA A 115 28.27 -4.25 -9.41
CA ALA A 115 28.16 -2.87 -9.87
C ALA A 115 28.81 -2.72 -11.25
N ASP A 116 28.36 -3.50 -12.24
CA ASP A 116 28.93 -3.44 -13.59
C ASP A 116 28.47 -2.14 -14.31
N PRO A 117 29.38 -1.23 -14.68
CA PRO A 117 29.03 -0.01 -15.41
C PRO A 117 28.38 -0.29 -16.77
N SER A 118 28.57 -1.48 -17.34
CA SER A 118 27.95 -1.93 -18.60
C SER A 118 26.48 -2.35 -18.42
N ARG A 119 26.07 -2.72 -17.19
CA ARG A 119 24.71 -3.16 -16.84
C ARG A 119 23.90 -2.11 -16.09
N ASN A 120 24.59 -1.13 -15.50
CA ASN A 120 24.02 0.03 -14.80
C ASN A 120 23.39 1.05 -15.77
N ARG A 121 22.46 0.62 -16.62
CA ARG A 121 21.73 1.54 -17.50
C ARG A 121 20.88 2.49 -16.65
N PRO A 122 20.88 3.81 -16.96
CA PRO A 122 19.98 4.73 -16.29
C PRO A 122 18.54 4.30 -16.55
N VAL A 123 17.75 4.20 -15.49
CA VAL A 123 16.33 3.82 -15.58
C VAL A 123 15.48 5.07 -15.38
N TYR A 124 14.93 5.59 -16.47
CA TYR A 124 14.12 6.81 -16.46
C TYR A 124 12.67 6.59 -16.02
N ALA A 125 12.29 5.34 -15.75
CA ALA A 125 10.96 4.97 -15.27
C ALA A 125 11.11 3.99 -14.09
N ILE A 126 10.90 4.49 -12.87
CA ILE A 126 10.85 3.62 -11.69
C ILE A 126 9.39 3.29 -11.42
N ILE A 127 9.04 2.04 -11.73
CA ILE A 127 7.74 1.47 -11.36
C ILE A 127 7.89 0.96 -9.92
N PRO A 128 7.02 1.34 -8.97
CA PRO A 128 7.09 0.81 -7.62
C PRO A 128 7.04 -0.73 -7.65
N GLY A 129 8.04 -1.33 -7.01
CA GLY A 129 8.11 -2.79 -6.87
C GLY A 129 7.07 -3.26 -5.85
N ALA A 130 6.13 -4.07 -6.32
CA ALA A 130 5.07 -4.71 -5.54
C ALA A 130 4.03 -3.73 -4.93
N LEU A 131 3.02 -3.39 -5.71
CA LEU A 131 1.75 -2.93 -5.15
C LEU A 131 1.03 -4.14 -4.51
N PRO A 132 0.42 -3.99 -3.32
CA PRO A 132 -0.40 -5.04 -2.75
C PRO A 132 -1.52 -5.39 -3.73
N ILE A 133 -1.78 -6.69 -3.93
CA ILE A 133 -2.91 -7.15 -4.74
C ILE A 133 -4.18 -6.61 -4.06
N PRO A 134 -5.03 -5.84 -4.75
CA PRO A 134 -6.24 -5.32 -4.13
C PRO A 134 -7.08 -6.49 -3.61
N PRO A 135 -7.78 -6.35 -2.47
CA PRO A 135 -8.53 -7.44 -1.87
C PRO A 135 -9.55 -8.08 -2.82
N PHE A 136 -10.04 -7.33 -3.83
CA PHE A 136 -10.93 -7.82 -4.88
C PHE A 136 -10.32 -8.83 -5.87
N PHE A 137 -8.99 -8.92 -5.96
CA PHE A 137 -8.28 -9.78 -6.91
C PHE A 137 -7.67 -11.03 -6.26
N SER A 138 -7.75 -11.18 -4.94
CA SER A 138 -7.37 -12.41 -4.24
C SER A 138 -8.51 -13.44 -4.36
N LYS A 139 -8.48 -14.25 -5.41
CA LYS A 139 -9.36 -15.44 -5.52
C LYS A 139 -8.92 -16.56 -4.61
#